data_AF-A0ABD1YYZ0-F1
#
_entry.id   AF-A0ABD1YYZ0-F1
#
_cell.length_a   1.000
_cell.length_b   1.000
_cell.length_c   1.000
_cell.angle_alpha   90.00
_cell.angle_beta   90.00
_cell.angle_gamma   90.00
#
_symmetry.space_group_name_H-M   'P 1'
#
loop_
_entity.id
_entity.type
_entity.pdbx_description
1 polymer ?
#
loop_
_entity_poly.entity_id
_entity_poly.type
_entity_poly.pdbx_seq_one_letter_code
_entity_poly.pdbx_strand_id
1 'polypeptide(L)' 'MPIWSGGKFRKTWFGPYVIIRAMKDNVIELENPDGEPIGKLVNVNRLKPYRSLDLPDVPTMPTPGGGQDPNAT' A
#
# COMPACT_ATOMS: atom_id res chain seq x y z
N MET A 1 -15.02 17.88 37.28
CA MET A 1 -15.62 16.59 36.88
C MET A 1 -15.12 16.27 35.48
N PRO A 2 -14.38 15.18 35.19
CA PRO A 2 -14.00 14.88 33.82
C PRO A 2 -15.02 13.93 33.19
N ILE A 3 -15.73 14.42 32.17
CA ILE A 3 -16.55 13.61 31.26
C ILE A 3 -15.62 13.10 30.16
N TRP A 4 -15.06 11.90 30.34
CA TRP A 4 -14.45 11.17 29.24
C TRP A 4 -15.58 10.42 28.52
N SER A 5 -16.18 11.08 27.53
CA SER A 5 -17.07 10.42 26.59
C SER A 5 -16.24 9.40 25.82
N GLY A 6 -16.48 8.11 26.06
CA GLY A 6 -15.82 6.99 25.36
C GLY A 6 -16.03 7.10 23.84
N GLY A 7 -15.12 7.79 23.17
CA GLY A 7 -15.14 7.98 21.73
C GLY A 7 -14.84 6.67 21.03
N LYS A 8 -15.79 6.16 20.25
CA LYS A 8 -15.60 4.95 19.44
C LYS A 8 -14.48 5.20 18.43
N PHE A 9 -13.35 4.53 18.60
CA PHE A 9 -12.22 4.63 17.66
C PHE A 9 -12.69 4.23 16.26
N ARG A 10 -12.49 5.11 15.28
CA ARG A 10 -12.79 4.84 13.85
C ARG A 10 -11.48 4.77 13.08
N LYS A 11 -11.37 3.79 12.18
CA LYS A 11 -10.27 3.75 11.20
C LYS A 11 -10.31 5.04 10.37
N THR A 12 -9.22 5.80 10.43
CA THR A 12 -9.11 7.13 9.80
C THR A 12 -8.51 7.05 8.40
N TRP A 13 -7.82 5.95 8.10
CA TRP A 13 -7.13 5.71 6.85
C TRP A 13 -7.72 4.50 6.13
N PHE A 14 -7.84 4.63 4.82
CA PHE A 14 -8.23 3.57 3.89
C PHE A 14 -7.02 3.26 3.01
N GLY A 15 -6.92 2.01 2.55
CA GLY A 15 -5.75 1.52 1.80
C GLY A 15 -5.18 0.24 2.42
N PRO A 16 -4.03 -0.24 1.93
CA PRO A 16 -3.06 0.44 1.07
C PRO A 16 -3.55 0.72 -0.35
N TYR A 17 -2.98 1.76 -0.98
CA TYR A 17 -3.24 2.15 -2.36
C TYR A 17 -1.94 2.32 -3.12
N VAL A 18 -1.98 2.17 -4.44
CA VAL A 18 -0.83 2.39 -5.32
C VAL A 18 -1.03 3.71 -6.07
N ILE A 19 0.05 4.46 -6.23
CA ILE A 19 0.05 5.74 -6.96
C ILE A 19 0.29 5.44 -8.43
N ILE A 20 -0.69 5.76 -9.28
CA ILE A 20 -0.59 5.54 -10.73
C ILE A 20 0.14 6.71 -11.40
N ARG A 21 -0.33 7.93 -11.12
CA ARG A 21 0.24 9.16 -11.70
C ARG A 21 0.00 10.37 -10.81
N ALA A 22 0.98 11.27 -10.81
CA ALA A 22 0.83 12.62 -10.28
C ALA A 22 0.29 13.55 -11.37
N MET A 23 -0.75 14.30 -11.04
CA MET A 23 -1.29 15.39 -11.85
C MET A 23 -0.75 16.74 -11.33
N LYS A 24 -1.11 17.82 -12.01
CA LYS A 24 -0.83 19.18 -11.54
C LYS A 24 -1.53 19.46 -10.21
N ASP A 25 -1.04 20.48 -9.50
CA ASP A 25 -1.67 21.02 -8.29
C ASP A 25 -1.79 20.01 -7.12
N ASN A 26 -0.79 19.15 -6.96
CA ASN A 26 -0.68 18.18 -5.87
C ASN A 26 -1.82 17.14 -5.85
N VAL A 27 -2.42 16.86 -7.01
CA VAL A 27 -3.46 15.83 -7.17
C VAL A 27 -2.82 14.56 -7.71
N ILE A 28 -3.22 13.42 -7.18
CA ILE A 28 -2.68 12.10 -7.54
C ILE A 28 -3.85 11.15 -7.82
N GLU A 29 -3.68 10.32 -8.83
CA GLU A 29 -4.60 9.21 -9.12
C GLU A 29 -4.12 7.93 -8.44
N LEU A 30 -5.05 7.25 -7.78
CA LEU A 30 -4.79 6.03 -7.02
C LEU A 30 -5.50 4.83 -7.63
N GLU A 31 -4.85 3.67 -7.57
CA GLU A 31 -5.45 2.36 -7.79
C GLU A 31 -5.44 1.54 -6.51
N ASN A 32 -6.34 0.56 -6.47
CA ASN A 32 -6.27 -0.51 -5.49
C ASN A 32 -5.05 -1.40 -5.78
N PRO A 33 -4.53 -2.12 -4.78
CA PRO A 33 -3.38 -3.02 -4.96
C PRO A 33 -3.61 -4.17 -5.95
N ASP A 34 -4.87 -4.49 -6.25
CA ASP A 34 -5.29 -5.48 -7.27
C ASP A 34 -5.27 -4.92 -8.69
N GLY A 35 -4.93 -3.64 -8.87
CA GLY A 35 -4.84 -2.96 -10.17
C GLY A 35 -6.15 -2.34 -10.63
N GLU A 36 -7.23 -2.37 -9.81
CA GLU A 36 -8.45 -1.64 -10.16
C GLU A 36 -8.29 -0.13 -9.89
N PRO A 37 -8.42 0.73 -10.91
CA PRO A 37 -8.35 2.16 -10.70
C PRO A 37 -9.55 2.60 -9.87
N ILE A 38 -9.29 3.30 -8.76
CA ILE A 38 -10.36 3.78 -7.86
C ILE A 38 -11.07 5.00 -8.48
N GLY A 39 -10.56 5.49 -9.63
CA GLY A 39 -11.07 6.68 -10.34
C GLY A 39 -11.02 7.95 -9.50
N LYS A 40 -10.26 7.93 -8.39
CA LYS A 40 -10.33 8.94 -7.35
C LYS A 40 -9.07 9.80 -7.38
N LEU A 41 -9.25 11.04 -7.78
CA LEU A 41 -8.24 12.08 -7.69
C LEU A 41 -8.16 12.55 -6.24
N VAL A 42 -6.99 12.39 -5.62
CA VAL A 42 -6.76 12.70 -4.20
C VAL A 42 -5.61 13.69 -4.08
N ASN A 43 -5.75 14.69 -3.23
CA ASN A 43 -4.66 15.61 -2.92
C ASN A 43 -3.57 14.89 -2.10
N VAL A 44 -2.30 15.10 -2.44
CA VAL A 44 -1.14 14.47 -1.80
C VAL A 44 -1.11 14.66 -0.28
N ASN A 45 -1.64 15.78 0.22
CA ASN A 45 -1.70 16.06 1.67
C ASN A 45 -2.66 15.13 2.42
N ARG A 46 -3.50 14.36 1.69
CA ARG A 46 -4.39 13.34 2.24
C ARG A 46 -3.84 11.93 2.05
N LEU A 47 -2.56 11.79 1.72
CA LEU A 47 -1.87 10.51 1.63
C LEU A 47 -0.89 10.37 2.78
N LYS A 48 -0.71 9.14 3.23
CA LYS A 48 0.33 8.77 4.19
C LYS A 48 1.10 7.61 3.59
N PRO A 49 2.45 7.64 3.59
CA PRO A 49 3.24 6.49 3.18
C PRO A 49 2.84 5.24 3.97
N TYR A 50 2.50 4.18 3.26
CA TYR A 50 2.23 2.88 3.87
C TYR A 50 3.57 2.26 4.28
N ARG A 51 3.68 1.79 5.54
CA ARG A 51 4.88 1.09 6.03
C ARG A 51 4.63 -0.41 5.98
N SER A 52 5.42 -1.11 5.16
CA SER A 52 5.26 -2.52 4.83
C SER A 52 5.56 -3.52 5.96
N LEU A 53 5.78 -3.06 7.19
CA LEU A 53 6.03 -3.95 8.34
C LEU A 53 4.79 -4.75 8.79
N ASP A 54 3.61 -4.45 8.22
CA ASP A 54 2.33 -5.10 8.55
C ASP A 54 1.75 -5.96 7.40
N LEU A 55 2.51 -6.26 6.34
CA LEU A 55 2.06 -7.21 5.32
C LEU A 55 2.36 -8.64 5.81
N PRO A 56 1.40 -9.59 5.77
CA PRO A 56 1.74 -11.00 5.91
C PRO A 56 2.72 -11.36 4.79
N ASP A 57 3.72 -12.20 5.10
CA ASP A 57 4.67 -12.73 4.12
C ASP A 57 3.92 -13.13 2.85
N VAL A 58 4.03 -12.32 1.81
CA VAL A 58 3.53 -12.69 0.49
C VAL A 58 4.33 -13.92 0.11
N PRO A 59 3.70 -15.06 -0.26
CA PRO A 59 4.46 -16.23 -0.68
C PRO A 59 5.27 -15.80 -1.90
N THR A 60 6.59 -15.70 -1.73
CA THR A 60 7.54 -15.60 -2.83
C THR A 60 7.21 -16.74 -3.78
N MET A 61 6.60 -16.44 -4.94
CA MET A 61 6.49 -17.44 -5.99
C MET A 61 7.91 -17.95 -6.26
N PRO A 62 8.13 -19.27 -6.32
CA PRO A 62 9.44 -19.79 -6.61
C PRO A 62 9.87 -19.20 -7.95
N THR A 63 10.96 -18.42 -7.91
CA THR A 63 11.69 -18.02 -9.11
C THR A 63 11.92 -19.30 -9.93
N PRO A 64 11.56 -19.36 -11.22
CA PRO A 64 11.93 -20.50 -12.05
C PRO A 64 13.46 -20.48 -12.10
N GLY A 65 14.09 -21.44 -11.42
CA GLY A 65 15.53 -21.54 -11.33
C GLY A 65 16.15 -21.63 -12.71
N GLY A 66 16.83 -20.56 -13.11
CA GLY A 66 17.89 -20.63 -14.12
C GLY A 66 19.08 -21.34 -13.46
N GLY A 67 19.42 -22.50 -13.99
CA GLY A 67 20.39 -23.41 -13.40
C GLY A 67 21.83 -22.88 -13.39
N GLN A 68 22.65 -23.57 -12.61
CA GLN A 68 23.87 -24.28 -13.03
C GLN A 68 24.82 -24.30 -11.83
N ASP A 69 24.92 -25.46 -11.16
CA ASP A 69 25.97 -25.76 -10.19
C ASP A 69 27.28 -26.04 -10.95
N PRO A 70 28.39 -25.31 -10.69
CA PRO A 70 29.70 -25.73 -11.15
C PRO A 70 30.52 -26.24 -9.96
N ASN A 71 30.18 -27.38 -9.37
CA ASN A 71 31.15 -28.12 -8.58
C ASN A 71 30.76 -29.59 -8.36
N ALA A 72 31.26 -30.47 -9.22
CA ALA A 72 31.46 -31.86 -8.87
C ALA A 72 32.88 -32.23 -9.34
N THR A 73 33.80 -32.23 -8.38
CA THR A 73 35.09 -32.94 -8.44
C THR A 73 34.84 -34.41 -8.21
#